data_AF-A0A6I2UDC7-F1
#
_entry.id   AF-A0A6I2UDC7-F1
#
_cell.length_a   1.000
_cell.length_b   1.000
_cell.length_c   1.000
_cell.angle_alpha   90.00
_cell.angle_beta   90.00
_cell.angle_gamma   90.00
#
_symmetry.space_group_name_H-M   'P 1'
#
loop_
_entity.id
_entity.type
_entity.pdbx_description
1 polymer ?
#
loop_
_entity_poly.entity_id
_entity_poly.type
_entity_poly.pdbx_seq_one_letter_code
_entity_poly.pdbx_strand_id
1 'polypeptide(L)' 'MNVGLNKTEKAVLGLLIEDSNRTADVLATDIGVTKRTIERTLVSLQKKGKIERIGSKRDGKWIVIR' A
#
# COMPACT_ATOMS: atom_id res chain seq x y z
N MET A 1 -3.99 -19.08 -5.20
CA MET A 1 -5.12 -18.12 -5.21
C MET A 1 -4.72 -16.87 -5.96
N ASN A 2 -5.37 -16.56 -7.09
CA ASN A 2 -5.14 -15.32 -7.82
C ASN A 2 -5.98 -14.21 -7.16
N VAL A 3 -5.36 -13.34 -6.35
CA VAL A 3 -6.08 -12.39 -5.46
C VAL A 3 -6.71 -11.21 -6.21
N GLY A 4 -6.91 -11.32 -7.53
CA GLY A 4 -7.63 -10.33 -8.34
C GLY A 4 -7.13 -8.90 -8.12
N LEU A 5 -5.81 -8.72 -8.06
CA LEU A 5 -5.21 -7.40 -7.80
C LEU A 5 -5.26 -6.53 -9.04
N ASN A 6 -5.73 -5.30 -8.89
CA ASN A 6 -5.72 -4.32 -9.97
C ASN A 6 -4.30 -3.74 -10.19
N LYS A 7 -4.13 -2.94 -11.26
CA LYS A 7 -2.82 -2.37 -11.62
C LYS A 7 -2.22 -1.52 -10.49
N THR A 8 -3.03 -0.70 -9.83
CA THR A 8 -2.58 0.18 -8.73
C THR A 8 -2.23 -0.63 -7.49
N GLU A 9 -3.02 -1.63 -7.13
CA GLU A 9 -2.74 -2.54 -6.01
C GLU A 9 -1.41 -3.27 -6.19
N LYS A 10 -1.12 -3.77 -7.41
CA LYS A 10 0.18 -4.40 -7.72
C LYS A 10 1.33 -3.41 -7.60
N ALA A 11 1.17 -2.19 -8.10
CA ALA A 11 2.19 -1.15 -8.02
C ALA A 11 2.49 -0.76 -6.56
N VAL A 12 1.44 -0.54 -5.75
CA VAL A 12 1.59 -0.24 -4.32
C VAL A 12 2.31 -1.36 -3.58
N LEU A 13 1.96 -2.63 -3.82
CA LEU A 13 2.66 -3.76 -3.21
C LEU A 13 4.13 -3.80 -3.59
N GLY A 14 4.46 -3.58 -4.87
CA GLY A 14 5.85 -3.53 -5.33
C GLY A 14 6.67 -2.46 -4.58
N LEU A 15 6.14 -1.23 -4.52
CA LEU A 15 6.81 -0.13 -3.81
C LEU A 15 6.94 -0.36 -2.30
N LEU A 16 5.98 -1.04 -1.67
CA LEU A 16 6.05 -1.38 -0.24
C LEU A 16 7.00 -2.55 0.06
N ILE A 17 7.21 -3.45 -0.91
CA ILE A 17 8.26 -4.48 -0.83
C ILE A 17 9.64 -3.82 -0.88
N GLU A 18 9.81 -2.81 -1.74
CA GLU A 18 11.05 -2.04 -1.83
C GLU A 18 11.29 -1.18 -0.58
N ASP A 19 10.27 -0.43 -0.13
CA ASP A 19 10.35 0.39 1.08
C ASP A 19 8.98 0.53 1.78
N SER A 20 8.83 -0.21 2.88
CA SER A 20 7.66 -0.19 3.77
C SER A 20 7.38 1.16 4.47
N ASN A 21 8.34 2.10 4.44
CA ASN A 21 8.20 3.43 5.04
C ASN A 21 7.52 4.46 4.13
N ARG A 22 7.31 4.13 2.85
CA ARG A 22 6.71 5.07 1.90
C ARG A 22 5.34 5.52 2.39
N THR A 23 5.15 6.83 2.43
CA THR A 23 3.88 7.44 2.82
C THR A 23 2.89 7.38 1.66
N ALA A 24 1.61 7.60 1.96
CA ALA A 24 0.57 7.66 0.92
C ALA A 24 0.84 8.77 -0.12
N ASP A 25 1.49 9.86 0.28
CA ASP A 25 1.88 10.96 -0.62
C ASP A 25 2.98 10.52 -1.58
N VAL A 26 4.04 9.86 -1.09
CA VAL A 26 5.15 9.36 -1.93
C VAL A 26 4.64 8.32 -2.93
N LEU A 27 3.85 7.34 -2.46
CA LEU A 27 3.24 6.33 -3.32
C LEU A 27 2.35 6.96 -4.40
N ALA A 28 1.66 8.05 -4.09
CA ALA A 28 0.79 8.76 -5.02
C ALA A 28 1.61 9.43 -6.13
N THR A 29 2.71 10.09 -5.75
CA THR A 29 3.66 10.69 -6.70
C THR A 29 4.31 9.62 -7.58
N ASP A 30 4.81 8.53 -7.00
CA ASP A 30 5.52 7.47 -7.73
C ASP A 30 4.61 6.76 -8.76
N ILE A 31 3.34 6.56 -8.41
CA ILE A 31 2.37 5.87 -9.28
C ILE A 31 1.65 6.84 -10.23
N GLY A 32 1.67 8.15 -9.94
CA GLY A 32 0.96 9.17 -10.72
C GLY A 32 -0.56 9.17 -10.49
N VAL A 33 -0.99 8.95 -9.24
CA VAL A 33 -2.41 8.98 -8.83
C VAL A 33 -2.63 9.90 -7.65
N THR A 34 -3.88 10.14 -7.27
CA THR A 34 -4.17 10.96 -6.09
C THR A 34 -3.88 10.20 -4.78
N LYS A 35 -3.47 10.92 -3.74
CA LYS A 35 -3.31 10.38 -2.37
C LYS A 35 -4.55 9.59 -1.92
N ARG A 36 -5.75 10.13 -2.16
CA ARG A 36 -7.03 9.46 -1.84
C ARG A 36 -7.18 8.11 -2.55
N THR A 37 -6.60 7.92 -3.72
CA THR A 37 -6.60 6.64 -4.43
C THR A 37 -5.63 5.66 -3.77
N ILE A 38 -4.46 6.12 -3.34
CA ILE A 38 -3.53 5.29 -2.55
C ILE A 38 -4.14 4.88 -1.21
N GLU A 39 -4.74 5.81 -0.45
CA GLU A 39 -5.37 5.50 0.83
C GLU A 39 -6.46 4.43 0.70
N ARG A 40 -7.32 4.53 -0.32
CA ARG A 40 -8.31 3.49 -0.62
C ARG A 40 -7.67 2.17 -1.01
N THR A 41 -6.57 2.22 -1.76
CA THR A 41 -5.81 1.03 -2.19
C THR A 41 -5.18 0.32 -0.99
N LEU A 42 -4.57 1.06 -0.06
CA LEU A 42 -4.00 0.51 1.18
C LEU A 42 -5.07 -0.17 2.03
N VAL A 43 -6.24 0.46 2.20
CA VAL A 43 -7.38 -0.16 2.89
C VAL A 43 -7.88 -1.43 2.16
N SER A 44 -7.94 -1.42 0.83
CA SER A 44 -8.31 -2.59 0.02
C SER A 44 -7.31 -3.74 0.23
N LEU A 45 -6.01 -3.46 0.12
CA LEU A 45 -4.93 -4.42 0.31
C LEU A 45 -4.90 -4.99 1.72
N GLN A 46 -5.16 -4.16 2.74
CA GLN A 46 -5.28 -4.61 4.12
C GLN A 46 -6.47 -5.56 4.30
N LYS A 47 -7.65 -5.21 3.77
CA LYS A 47 -8.84 -6.09 3.79
C LYS A 47 -8.62 -7.40 3.05
N LYS A 48 -7.80 -7.40 1.99
CA LYS A 48 -7.38 -8.59 1.24
C LYS A 48 -6.27 -9.40 1.94
N GLY A 49 -5.82 -8.97 3.13
CA GLY A 49 -4.76 -9.63 3.89
C GLY A 49 -3.38 -9.58 3.22
N LYS A 50 -3.13 -8.55 2.39
CA LYS A 50 -1.86 -8.39 1.66
C LYS A 50 -0.88 -7.46 2.35
N ILE A 51 -1.38 -6.54 3.17
CA ILE A 51 -0.53 -5.66 3.96
C ILE A 51 -1.11 -5.51 5.36
N GLU A 52 -0.26 -5.17 6.31
CA GLU A 52 -0.62 -4.79 7.66
C GLU A 52 0.10 -3.52 8.07
N ARG A 53 -0.59 -2.69 8.87
CA ARG A 53 0.01 -1.47 9.41
C ARG A 53 0.58 -1.76 10.79
N ILE A 54 1.89 -1.56 10.94
CA ILE A 54 2.60 -1.74 12.22
C ILE A 54 3.13 -0.39 12.69
N GLY A 55 2.98 -0.08 13.98
CA GLY A 55 3.55 1.10 14.62
C GLY A 55 2.51 2.09 15.14
N SER A 56 2.99 3.29 15.52
CA SER A 56 2.16 4.33 16.13
C SER A 56 1.15 4.92 15.13
N LYS A 57 0.14 5.64 15.62
CA LYS A 57 -0.80 6.34 14.72
C LYS A 57 -0.08 7.31 13.77
N ARG A 58 1.03 7.90 14.20
CA ARG A 58 1.81 8.90 13.43
C ARG A 58 2.88 8.27 12.54
N ASP A 59 3.56 7.23 13.01
CA ASP A 59 4.76 6.67 12.36
C ASP A 59 4.57 5.22 11.90
N GLY A 60 3.32 4.77 11.81
CA GLY A 60 2.99 3.42 11.38
C GLY A 60 3.38 3.17 9.93
N LYS A 61 4.03 2.04 9.69
CA LYS A 61 4.55 1.58 8.39
C LYS A 61 3.64 0.49 7.82
N TRP A 62 3.68 0.28 6.51
CA TRP A 62 2.93 -0.78 5.84
C TRP A 62 3.84 -1.94 5.49
N ILE A 63 3.61 -3.09 6.10
CA ILE A 63 4.36 -4.32 5.85
C ILE A 63 3.55 -5.22 4.91
N VAL A 64 4.21 -5.77 3.90
CA VAL A 64 3.59 -6.73 2.97
C VAL A 64 3.60 -8.13 3.58
N ILE A 65 2.43 -8.76 3.62
CA ILE A 65 2.23 -10.12 4.12
C ILE A 65 2.25 -11.08 2.92
N ARG A 66 3.04 -12.15 3.03
CA ARG A 66 3.18 -13.18 1.99
C ARG A 66 2.03 -14.18 2.01
#